data_AF-A0A2V8ID56-F1
#
_entry.id   AF-A0A2V8ID56-F1
#
_cell.length_a   1.000
_cell.length_b   1.000
_cell.length_c   1.000
_cell.angle_alpha   90.00
_cell.angle_beta   90.00
_cell.angle_gamma   90.00
#
_symmetry.space_group_name_H-M   'P 1'
#
loop_
_entity.id
_entity.type
_entity.pdbx_description
1 polymer ?
#
loop_
_entity_poly.entity_id
_entity_poly.type
_entity_poly.pdbx_seq_one_letter_code
_entity_poly.pdbx_strand_id
1 'polypeptide(L)'
;MSEPQSDSKTFRATLERFRGNGLNWVIVRLPFSVEKRWKTRGTLRVNVEVNGFHYRTALFPTGAGQHFLLVNKKMQKAARIGPGSTAAFTLTPDFSPRVTKLPKELDAALNEEPALRNWFDHLSYSIRKWLVDQVANAKSAETRRKRAERVAENLMAAMDAEHDLPPMIRLAFARHPGAEQAWRKLTAIQRRQNLLAIFYYRTPESRLNRIEKLIAKLPAAN
;
A
#
# COMPACT_ATOMS: atom_id res chain seq x y z
N MET A 1 6.62 7.90 27.73
CA MET A 1 5.62 8.98 27.85
C MET A 1 4.38 8.54 27.07
N SER A 2 3.21 8.76 27.67
CA SER A 2 2.07 7.86 27.69
C SER A 2 1.31 7.64 26.38
N GLU A 3 0.71 6.45 26.26
CA GLU A 3 -0.02 5.91 25.11
C GLU A 3 -1.29 6.71 24.72
N PRO A 4 -1.70 6.71 23.44
CA PRO A 4 -2.97 7.27 22.99
C PRO A 4 -4.14 6.32 23.32
N GLN A 5 -4.39 6.06 24.61
CA GLN A 5 -5.48 5.20 25.07
C GLN A 5 -6.85 5.91 25.06
N SER A 6 -6.87 7.24 24.92
CA SER A 6 -8.07 8.08 25.09
C SER A 6 -9.11 8.00 23.97
N ASP A 7 -8.83 7.27 22.89
CA ASP A 7 -9.70 7.27 21.71
C ASP A 7 -10.24 5.89 21.30
N SER A 8 -10.11 4.92 22.20
CA SER A 8 -10.59 3.56 21.99
C SER A 8 -12.13 3.48 21.96
N LYS A 9 -12.65 2.45 21.28
CA LYS A 9 -14.09 2.17 21.20
C LYS A 9 -14.33 0.67 21.32
N THR A 10 -15.10 0.28 22.32
CA THR A 10 -15.51 -1.11 22.54
C THR A 10 -16.94 -1.34 22.06
N PHE A 11 -17.18 -2.48 21.42
CA PHE A 11 -18.51 -2.93 21.00
C PHE A 11 -18.55 -4.45 20.88
N ARG A 12 -19.76 -5.02 20.91
CA ARG A 12 -19.98 -6.44 20.58
C ARG A 12 -20.51 -6.55 19.16
N ALA A 13 -20.02 -7.54 18.42
CA ALA A 13 -20.49 -7.82 17.08
C ALA A 13 -20.31 -9.29 16.71
N THR A 14 -21.19 -9.73 15.81
CA THR A 14 -21.17 -11.09 15.24
C THR A 14 -20.25 -11.11 14.04
N LEU A 15 -19.37 -12.11 13.98
CA LEU A 15 -18.53 -12.35 12.82
C LEU A 15 -19.39 -12.94 11.70
N GLU A 16 -19.35 -12.36 10.52
CA GLU A 16 -20.09 -12.86 9.35
C GLU A 16 -19.17 -13.17 8.18
N ARG A 17 -19.62 -14.04 7.28
CA ARG A 17 -18.95 -14.22 6.01
C ARG A 17 -19.31 -13.07 5.09
N PHE A 18 -18.31 -12.40 4.53
CA PHE A 18 -18.50 -11.36 3.54
C PHE A 18 -19.05 -11.98 2.26
N ARG A 19 -20.31 -11.66 1.94
CA ARG A 19 -20.97 -12.13 0.72
C ARG A 19 -20.55 -11.26 -0.47
N GLY A 20 -20.30 -11.88 -1.63
CA GLY A 20 -20.14 -11.17 -2.91
C GLY A 20 -18.72 -10.93 -3.42
N ASN A 21 -17.66 -11.42 -2.74
CA ASN A 21 -16.28 -11.24 -3.23
C ASN A 21 -15.57 -12.53 -3.67
N GLY A 22 -16.21 -13.71 -3.58
CA GLY A 22 -15.60 -15.02 -3.91
C GLY A 22 -14.45 -15.47 -2.99
N LEU A 23 -14.00 -14.62 -2.04
CA LEU A 23 -12.80 -14.84 -1.23
C LEU A 23 -13.11 -15.36 0.19
N ASN A 24 -14.38 -15.65 0.51
CA ASN A 24 -14.83 -16.23 1.79
C ASN A 24 -14.28 -15.50 3.03
N TRP A 25 -14.17 -14.16 2.96
CA TRP A 25 -13.67 -13.35 4.06
C TRP A 25 -14.60 -13.42 5.27
N VAL A 26 -14.02 -13.36 6.47
CA VAL A 26 -14.77 -13.23 7.72
C VAL A 26 -14.59 -11.81 8.22
N ILE A 27 -15.69 -11.11 8.47
CA ILE A 27 -15.69 -9.70 8.81
C ILE A 27 -16.53 -9.41 10.04
N VAL A 28 -16.32 -8.22 10.60
CA VAL A 28 -17.16 -7.60 11.61
C VAL A 28 -17.57 -6.23 11.11
N ARG A 29 -18.88 -5.95 11.11
CA ARG A 29 -19.39 -4.59 10.82
C ARG A 29 -19.35 -3.74 12.08
N LEU A 30 -18.98 -2.48 11.91
CA LEU A 30 -18.92 -1.56 13.03
C LEU A 30 -20.32 -0.99 13.29
N PRO A 31 -20.82 -1.02 14.54
CA PRO A 31 -22.14 -0.46 14.89
C PRO A 31 -22.11 1.07 15.04
N PHE A 32 -21.04 1.74 14.60
CA PHE A 32 -20.87 3.18 14.69
C PHE A 32 -20.10 3.71 13.47
N SER A 33 -20.23 5.02 13.23
CA SER A 33 -19.52 5.69 12.14
C SER A 33 -18.08 6.02 12.52
N VAL A 34 -17.12 5.45 11.79
CA VAL A 34 -15.69 5.77 11.88
C VAL A 34 -15.42 7.23 11.50
N GLU A 35 -16.17 7.77 10.53
CA GLU A 35 -16.06 9.18 10.14
C GLU A 35 -16.44 10.10 11.30
N LYS A 36 -17.60 9.87 11.93
CA LYS A 36 -18.02 10.69 13.08
C LYS A 36 -17.08 10.53 14.27
N ARG A 37 -16.55 9.32 14.49
CA ARG A 37 -15.74 8.98 15.68
C ARG A 37 -14.28 9.40 15.56
N TRP A 38 -13.66 9.18 14.41
CA TRP A 38 -12.22 9.30 14.16
C TRP A 38 -11.88 10.15 12.92
N LYS A 39 -12.87 10.90 12.39
CA LYS A 39 -12.71 11.89 11.31
C LYS A 39 -12.05 11.36 10.05
N THR A 40 -12.24 10.07 9.77
CA THR A 40 -11.63 9.37 8.62
C THR A 40 -12.70 8.66 7.80
N ARG A 41 -12.75 8.91 6.49
CA ARG A 41 -13.61 8.17 5.54
C ARG A 41 -12.93 6.96 4.91
N GLY A 42 -11.60 7.00 4.80
CA GLY A 42 -10.81 5.94 4.19
C GLY A 42 -10.46 4.79 5.13
N THR A 43 -9.50 3.98 4.72
CA THR A 43 -8.95 2.90 5.54
C THR A 43 -8.26 3.48 6.78
N LEU A 44 -8.65 3.02 7.98
CA LEU A 44 -8.09 3.46 9.25
C LEU A 44 -7.33 2.33 9.94
N ARG A 45 -6.07 2.55 10.30
CA ARG A 45 -5.32 1.56 11.09
C ARG A 45 -5.81 1.55 12.52
N VAL A 46 -5.90 0.36 13.09
CA VAL A 46 -6.35 0.17 14.46
C VAL A 46 -5.54 -0.94 15.14
N ASN A 47 -5.35 -0.79 16.45
CA ASN A 47 -5.06 -1.91 17.34
C ASN A 47 -6.41 -2.49 17.80
N VAL A 48 -6.59 -3.78 17.55
CA VAL A 48 -7.79 -4.54 17.92
C VAL A 48 -7.43 -5.41 19.10
N GLU A 49 -8.22 -5.34 20.15
CA GLU A 49 -8.23 -6.32 21.22
C GLU A 49 -9.52 -7.13 21.17
N VAL A 50 -9.39 -8.45 21.24
CA VAL A 50 -10.51 -9.38 21.32
C VAL A 50 -10.10 -10.61 22.13
N ASN A 51 -10.89 -10.97 23.14
CA ASN A 51 -10.62 -12.08 24.06
C ASN A 51 -9.19 -12.07 24.63
N GLY A 52 -8.64 -10.89 24.94
CA GLY A 52 -7.28 -10.72 25.47
C GLY A 52 -6.16 -10.79 24.42
N PHE A 53 -6.47 -10.94 23.14
CA PHE A 53 -5.49 -10.93 22.06
C PHE A 53 -5.44 -9.60 21.33
N HIS A 54 -4.23 -9.07 21.13
CA HIS A 54 -3.99 -7.81 20.43
C HIS A 54 -3.50 -8.02 19.00
N TYR A 55 -4.09 -7.30 18.05
CA TYR A 55 -3.71 -7.31 16.64
C TYR A 55 -3.66 -5.90 16.07
N ARG A 56 -2.57 -5.57 15.37
CA ARG A 56 -2.51 -4.38 14.53
C ARG A 56 -3.07 -4.70 13.15
N THR A 57 -4.09 -3.98 12.73
CA THR A 57 -4.77 -4.19 11.44
C THR A 57 -5.41 -2.88 10.97
N ALA A 58 -6.39 -2.94 10.06
CA ALA A 58 -7.11 -1.79 9.57
C ALA A 58 -8.63 -2.06 9.43
N LEU A 59 -9.38 -0.98 9.52
CA LEU A 59 -10.79 -0.87 9.15
C LEU A 59 -10.87 -0.45 7.69
N PHE A 60 -11.70 -1.15 6.92
CA PHE A 60 -11.87 -0.91 5.50
C PHE A 60 -13.22 -0.24 5.23
N PRO A 61 -13.27 0.81 4.39
CA PRO A 61 -14.52 1.44 4.02
C PRO A 61 -15.34 0.51 3.12
N THR A 62 -16.66 0.54 3.26
CA THR A 62 -17.61 -0.15 2.37
C THR A 62 -17.96 0.66 1.12
N GLY A 63 -17.58 1.94 1.07
CA GLY A 63 -18.01 2.89 0.05
C GLY A 63 -19.32 3.63 0.39
N ALA A 64 -20.14 3.10 1.28
CA ALA A 64 -21.41 3.69 1.72
C ALA A 64 -21.30 4.45 3.07
N GLY A 65 -20.12 4.98 3.40
CA GLY A 65 -19.87 5.69 4.66
C GLY A 65 -19.79 4.79 5.91
N GLN A 66 -19.73 3.48 5.73
CA GLN A 66 -19.52 2.49 6.80
C GLN A 66 -18.15 1.83 6.67
N HIS A 67 -17.73 1.17 7.75
CA HIS A 67 -16.48 0.41 7.80
C HIS A 67 -16.71 -0.99 8.33
N PHE A 68 -15.83 -1.90 7.94
CA PHE A 68 -15.76 -3.25 8.48
C PHE A 68 -14.32 -3.60 8.87
N LEU A 69 -14.19 -4.51 9.84
CA LEU A 69 -12.94 -5.13 10.22
C LEU A 69 -12.83 -6.49 9.55
N LEU A 70 -11.75 -6.75 8.81
CA LEU A 70 -11.43 -8.08 8.32
C LEU A 70 -10.78 -8.91 9.45
N VAL A 71 -11.37 -10.05 9.79
CA VAL A 71 -10.85 -10.97 10.80
C VAL A 71 -10.20 -12.16 10.10
N ASN A 72 -8.89 -12.08 9.88
CA ASN A 72 -8.16 -13.14 9.17
C ASN A 72 -8.10 -14.45 9.99
N LYS A 73 -7.71 -15.56 9.35
CA LYS A 73 -7.63 -16.89 10.01
C LYS A 73 -6.72 -16.91 11.25
N LYS A 74 -5.65 -16.11 11.27
CA LYS A 74 -4.74 -16.03 12.42
C LYS A 74 -5.44 -15.39 13.63
N MET A 75 -6.16 -14.29 13.40
CA MET A 75 -6.98 -13.62 14.43
C MET A 75 -8.07 -14.54 14.96
N GLN A 76 -8.79 -15.20 14.05
CA GLN A 76 -9.84 -16.18 14.40
C GLN A 76 -9.29 -17.29 15.32
N LYS A 77 -8.19 -17.93 14.92
CA LYS A 77 -7.59 -19.03 15.67
C LYS A 77 -7.13 -18.60 17.07
N ALA A 78 -6.40 -17.50 17.18
CA ALA A 78 -5.84 -17.10 18.46
C ALA A 78 -6.90 -16.52 19.40
N ALA A 79 -7.84 -15.71 18.90
CA ALA A 79 -8.95 -15.22 19.71
C ALA A 79 -10.08 -16.25 19.92
N ARG A 80 -9.99 -17.45 19.32
CA ARG A 80 -11.00 -18.52 19.36
C ARG A 80 -12.39 -18.03 18.92
N ILE A 81 -12.43 -17.25 17.85
CA ILE A 81 -13.64 -16.70 17.23
C ILE A 81 -13.75 -17.17 15.78
N GLY A 82 -14.98 -17.29 15.28
CA GLY A 82 -15.26 -17.70 13.89
C GLY A 82 -16.60 -17.16 13.39
N PRO A 83 -16.96 -17.43 12.13
CA PRO A 83 -18.26 -17.04 11.57
C PRO A 83 -19.42 -17.50 12.47
N GLY A 84 -20.38 -16.61 12.72
CA GLY A 84 -21.53 -16.84 13.59
C GLY A 84 -21.27 -16.56 15.08
N SER A 85 -20.01 -16.50 15.52
CA SER A 85 -19.69 -16.17 16.91
C SER A 85 -19.81 -14.67 17.18
N THR A 86 -20.20 -14.31 18.40
CA THR A 86 -20.23 -12.92 18.88
C THR A 86 -19.08 -12.68 19.84
N ALA A 87 -18.30 -11.63 19.63
CA ALA A 87 -17.19 -11.26 20.50
C ALA A 87 -17.19 -9.77 20.83
N ALA A 88 -16.55 -9.39 21.93
CA ALA A 88 -16.29 -8.00 22.28
C ALA A 88 -14.98 -7.56 21.63
N PHE A 89 -15.03 -6.48 20.86
CA PHE A 89 -13.88 -5.88 20.19
C PHE A 89 -13.62 -4.52 20.80
N THR A 90 -12.39 -4.26 21.20
CA THR A 90 -11.90 -2.92 21.53
C THR A 90 -10.98 -2.45 20.41
N LEU A 91 -11.33 -1.34 19.78
CA LEU A 91 -10.57 -0.74 18.69
C LEU A 91 -9.92 0.54 19.17
N THR A 92 -8.61 0.66 18.95
CA THR A 92 -7.86 1.89 19.22
C THR A 92 -7.24 2.39 17.92
N PRO A 93 -7.53 3.63 17.47
CA PRO A 93 -6.97 4.13 16.22
C PRO A 93 -5.44 4.29 16.32
N ASP A 94 -4.75 3.85 15.27
CA ASP A 94 -3.30 3.98 15.14
C ASP A 94 -2.96 5.07 14.12
N PHE A 95 -2.72 6.27 14.63
CA PHE A 95 -2.24 7.41 13.85
C PHE A 95 -0.71 7.50 13.80
N SER A 96 0.01 6.56 14.43
CA SER A 96 1.47 6.62 14.55
C SER A 96 2.13 6.66 13.17
N PRO A 97 3.08 7.58 12.90
CA PRO A 97 3.75 7.64 11.61
C PRO A 97 4.39 6.30 11.31
N ARG A 98 4.24 5.83 10.07
CA ARG A 98 4.91 4.60 9.66
C ARG A 98 6.36 4.93 9.34
N VAL A 99 7.27 4.68 10.29
CA VAL A 99 8.70 4.87 10.10
C VAL A 99 9.30 3.58 9.53
N THR A 100 9.81 3.64 8.32
CA THR A 100 10.66 2.58 7.76
C THR A 100 12.11 2.93 8.09
N LYS A 101 12.84 2.06 8.79
CA LYS A 101 14.27 2.25 9.00
C LYS A 101 14.99 2.03 7.66
N LEU A 102 15.61 3.08 7.11
CA LEU A 102 16.39 2.97 5.88
C LEU A 102 17.73 2.28 6.17
N PRO A 103 18.12 1.27 5.38
CA PRO A 103 19.48 0.74 5.38
C PRO A 103 20.49 1.85 5.03
N LYS A 104 21.66 1.86 5.67
CA LYS A 104 22.70 2.87 5.44
C LYS A 104 23.09 2.99 3.97
N GLU A 105 23.15 1.85 3.28
CA GLU A 105 23.51 1.78 1.88
C GLU A 105 22.46 2.46 0.98
N LEU A 106 21.16 2.33 1.30
CA LEU A 106 20.09 2.98 0.56
C LEU A 106 20.00 4.48 0.89
N ASP A 107 20.21 4.86 2.15
CA ASP A 107 20.24 6.27 2.52
C ASP A 107 21.39 7.00 1.80
N ALA A 108 22.58 6.41 1.75
CA ALA A 108 23.70 6.94 0.98
C ALA A 108 23.36 7.14 -0.50
N ALA A 109 22.84 6.09 -1.17
CA ALA A 109 22.49 6.16 -2.59
C ALA A 109 21.39 7.18 -2.90
N LEU A 110 20.41 7.36 -2.00
CA LEU A 110 19.37 8.38 -2.17
C LEU A 110 19.91 9.80 -2.00
N ASN A 111 20.94 9.99 -1.17
CA ASN A 111 21.52 11.30 -0.87
C ASN A 111 22.55 11.76 -1.90
N GLU A 112 22.90 10.92 -2.89
CA GLU A 112 23.73 11.33 -4.03
C GLU A 112 23.06 12.44 -4.86
N GLU A 113 21.72 12.40 -4.96
CA GLU A 113 20.93 13.37 -5.73
C GLU A 113 19.77 13.93 -4.88
N PRO A 114 19.79 15.22 -4.49
CA PRO A 114 18.74 15.80 -3.65
C PRO A 114 17.32 15.69 -4.23
N ALA A 115 17.19 15.77 -5.56
CA ALA A 115 15.91 15.58 -6.25
C ALA A 115 15.38 14.15 -6.07
N LEU A 116 16.26 13.15 -6.14
CA LEU A 116 15.92 11.74 -5.94
C LEU A 116 15.44 11.47 -4.51
N ARG A 117 16.15 12.02 -3.51
CA ARG A 117 15.74 11.95 -2.11
C ARG A 117 14.35 12.53 -1.89
N ASN A 118 14.12 13.75 -2.39
CA ASN A 118 12.83 14.41 -2.30
C ASN A 118 11.72 13.59 -2.98
N TRP A 119 12.00 13.04 -4.16
CA TRP A 119 11.05 12.21 -4.89
C TRP A 119 10.69 10.93 -4.11
N PHE A 120 11.69 10.26 -3.53
CA PHE A 120 11.50 9.09 -2.66
C PHE A 120 10.62 9.40 -1.45
N ASP A 121 10.84 10.54 -0.78
CA ASP A 121 10.11 10.91 0.43
C ASP A 121 8.62 11.19 0.17
N HIS A 122 8.28 11.60 -1.05
CA HIS A 122 6.89 11.76 -1.52
C HIS A 122 6.23 10.45 -1.97
N LEU A 123 6.95 9.32 -1.99
CA LEU A 123 6.34 8.02 -2.28
C LEU A 123 5.47 7.53 -1.11
N SER A 124 4.41 6.79 -1.45
CA SER A 124 3.56 6.16 -0.45
C SER A 124 4.40 5.23 0.44
N TYR A 125 4.04 5.13 1.72
CA TYR A 125 4.75 4.25 2.66
C TYR A 125 4.92 2.83 2.12
N SER A 126 3.89 2.28 1.48
CA SER A 126 3.94 0.90 0.97
C SER A 126 5.03 0.73 -0.10
N ILE A 127 5.22 1.72 -0.96
CA ILE A 127 6.29 1.72 -1.95
C ILE A 127 7.65 1.91 -1.27
N ARG A 128 7.79 2.90 -0.38
CA ARG A 128 9.04 3.11 0.38
C ARG A 128 9.44 1.85 1.14
N LYS A 129 8.48 1.19 1.80
CA LYS A 129 8.71 -0.07 2.50
C LYS A 129 9.12 -1.19 1.53
N TRP A 130 8.43 -1.35 0.41
CA TRP A 130 8.78 -2.36 -0.58
C TRP A 130 10.22 -2.19 -1.06
N LEU A 131 10.63 -0.96 -1.42
CA LEU A 131 11.99 -0.62 -1.83
C LEU A 131 13.03 -0.90 -0.73
N VAL A 132 12.75 -0.45 0.49
CA VAL A 132 13.61 -0.70 1.65
C VAL A 132 13.76 -2.20 1.91
N ASP A 133 12.67 -2.96 1.89
CA ASP A 133 12.70 -4.40 2.12
C ASP A 133 13.53 -5.13 1.04
N GLN A 134 13.55 -4.63 -0.22
CA GLN A 134 14.42 -5.22 -1.26
C GLN A 134 15.89 -5.15 -0.86
N VAL A 135 16.33 -4.02 -0.29
CA VAL A 135 17.69 -3.82 0.19
C VAL A 135 17.92 -4.56 1.51
N ALA A 136 17.09 -4.28 2.52
CA ALA A 136 17.24 -4.77 3.89
C ALA A 136 17.23 -6.30 4.01
N ASN A 137 16.53 -7.01 3.12
CA ASN A 137 16.47 -8.47 3.13
C ASN A 137 17.78 -9.14 2.68
N ALA A 138 18.78 -8.39 2.19
CA ALA A 138 20.09 -8.97 1.85
C ALA A 138 21.00 -9.09 3.09
N LYS A 139 21.54 -10.30 3.30
CA LYS A 139 22.41 -10.61 4.44
C LYS A 139 23.78 -9.91 4.36
N SER A 140 24.40 -9.93 3.18
CA SER A 140 25.71 -9.30 2.93
C SER A 140 25.57 -7.79 2.70
N ALA A 141 26.48 -7.01 3.31
CA ALA A 141 26.59 -5.56 3.09
C ALA A 141 26.87 -5.23 1.62
N GLU A 142 27.70 -6.02 0.94
CA GLU A 142 27.98 -5.82 -0.49
C GLU A 142 26.72 -6.01 -1.34
N THR A 143 25.91 -7.02 -1.01
CA THR A 143 24.63 -7.23 -1.71
C THR A 143 23.63 -6.12 -1.38
N ARG A 144 23.61 -5.60 -0.15
CA ARG A 144 22.80 -4.42 0.19
C ARG A 144 23.22 -3.22 -0.64
N ARG A 145 24.52 -2.95 -0.77
CA ARG A 145 25.04 -1.87 -1.61
C ARG A 145 24.61 -2.00 -3.07
N LYS A 146 24.84 -3.16 -3.68
CA LYS A 146 24.41 -3.45 -5.07
C LYS A 146 22.89 -3.30 -5.28
N ARG A 147 22.09 -3.67 -4.27
CA ARG A 147 20.63 -3.49 -4.32
C ARG A 147 20.20 -2.04 -4.10
N ALA A 148 20.91 -1.29 -3.25
CA ALA A 148 20.67 0.12 -3.01
C ALA A 148 20.94 0.94 -4.27
N GLU A 149 22.10 0.76 -4.90
CA GLU A 149 22.44 1.34 -6.20
C GLU A 149 21.35 1.03 -7.24
N ARG A 150 20.95 -0.25 -7.33
CA ARG A 150 19.88 -0.67 -8.25
C ARG A 150 18.54 0.02 -7.98
N VAL A 151 18.18 0.17 -6.71
CA VAL A 151 16.95 0.85 -6.32
C VAL A 151 17.04 2.33 -6.70
N ALA A 152 18.17 2.99 -6.45
CA ALA A 152 18.40 4.38 -6.83
C ALA A 152 18.32 4.59 -8.35
N GLU A 153 18.95 3.73 -9.15
CA GLU A 153 18.84 3.74 -10.62
C GLU A 153 17.38 3.65 -11.10
N ASN A 154 16.61 2.71 -10.52
CA ASN A 154 15.21 2.52 -10.90
C ASN A 154 14.33 3.71 -10.49
N LEU A 155 14.63 4.31 -9.33
CA LEU A 155 13.95 5.51 -8.84
C LEU A 155 14.23 6.71 -9.76
N MET A 156 15.49 6.88 -10.17
CA MET A 156 15.90 7.95 -11.08
C MET A 156 15.23 7.81 -12.44
N ALA A 157 15.29 6.61 -13.04
CA ALA A 157 14.60 6.34 -14.30
C ALA A 157 13.09 6.57 -14.22
N ALA A 158 12.46 6.25 -13.09
CA ALA A 158 11.04 6.52 -12.87
C ALA A 158 10.72 8.01 -12.65
N MET A 159 11.61 8.74 -11.97
CA MET A 159 11.51 10.19 -11.78
C MET A 159 11.61 10.92 -13.12
N ASP A 160 12.60 10.58 -13.93
CA ASP A 160 12.79 11.15 -15.28
C ASP A 160 11.58 10.83 -16.16
N ALA A 161 11.11 9.58 -16.13
CA ALA A 161 9.94 9.15 -16.90
C ALA A 161 8.62 9.79 -16.47
N GLU A 162 8.54 10.36 -15.26
CA GLU A 162 7.38 11.13 -14.82
C GLU A 162 7.33 12.49 -15.51
N HIS A 163 8.50 13.07 -15.79
CA HIS A 163 8.64 14.34 -16.51
C HIS A 163 8.56 14.15 -18.02
N ASP A 164 9.34 13.21 -18.57
CA ASP A 164 9.37 12.89 -20.00
C ASP A 164 9.26 11.39 -20.24
N LEU A 165 8.19 10.97 -20.92
CA LEU A 165 7.93 9.54 -21.14
C LEU A 165 9.00 8.94 -22.08
N PRO A 166 9.69 7.85 -21.67
CA PRO A 166 10.68 7.20 -22.51
C PRO A 166 10.09 6.73 -23.84
N PRO A 167 10.91 6.67 -24.92
CA PRO A 167 10.44 6.26 -26.25
C PRO A 167 9.65 4.95 -26.28
N MET A 168 10.02 3.98 -25.45
CA MET A 168 9.31 2.70 -25.36
C MET A 168 7.86 2.83 -24.86
N ILE A 169 7.59 3.75 -23.93
CA ILE A 169 6.23 3.98 -23.42
C ILE A 169 5.42 4.78 -24.43
N ARG A 170 6.02 5.83 -25.01
CA ARG A 170 5.35 6.64 -26.05
C ARG A 170 4.97 5.78 -27.26
N LEU A 171 5.87 4.91 -27.72
CA LEU A 171 5.61 4.02 -28.85
C LEU A 171 4.48 3.02 -28.52
N ALA A 172 4.46 2.48 -27.30
CA ALA A 172 3.35 1.64 -26.87
C ALA A 172 2.03 2.42 -26.85
N PHE A 173 2.00 3.62 -26.25
CA PHE A 173 0.79 4.44 -26.22
C PHE A 173 0.30 4.84 -27.61
N ALA A 174 1.21 5.10 -28.56
CA ALA A 174 0.86 5.39 -29.95
C ALA A 174 0.14 4.21 -30.65
N ARG A 175 0.37 2.96 -30.21
CA ARG A 175 -0.30 1.76 -30.73
C ARG A 175 -1.69 1.53 -30.12
N HIS A 176 -2.04 2.24 -29.05
CA HIS A 176 -3.28 2.06 -28.30
C HIS A 176 -4.05 3.39 -28.21
N PRO A 177 -5.10 3.58 -29.03
CA PRO A 177 -5.90 4.80 -29.03
C PRO A 177 -6.39 5.16 -27.61
N GLY A 178 -6.16 6.41 -27.21
CA GLY A 178 -6.59 6.93 -25.90
C GLY A 178 -5.70 6.56 -24.71
N ALA A 179 -4.68 5.71 -24.86
CA ALA A 179 -3.79 5.31 -23.76
C ALA A 179 -3.06 6.51 -23.13
N GLU A 180 -2.58 7.45 -23.93
CA GLU A 180 -1.91 8.65 -23.42
C GLU A 180 -2.86 9.54 -22.61
N GLN A 181 -4.10 9.71 -23.09
CA GLN A 181 -5.11 10.51 -22.40
C GLN A 181 -5.51 9.86 -21.08
N ALA A 182 -5.71 8.54 -21.08
CA ALA A 182 -5.99 7.77 -19.87
C ALA A 182 -4.81 7.82 -18.87
N TRP A 183 -3.57 7.78 -19.35
CA TRP A 183 -2.37 7.97 -18.52
C TRP A 183 -2.34 9.36 -17.87
N ARG A 184 -2.65 10.42 -18.62
CA ARG A 184 -2.71 11.79 -18.09
C ARG A 184 -3.80 11.99 -17.03
N LYS A 185 -4.88 11.20 -17.08
CA LYS A 185 -5.95 11.20 -16.06
C LYS A 185 -5.54 10.51 -14.75
N LEU A 186 -4.44 9.74 -14.73
CA LEU A 186 -3.95 9.11 -13.50
C LEU A 186 -3.36 10.16 -12.53
N THR A 187 -3.61 9.94 -11.24
CA THR A 187 -2.96 10.72 -10.17
C THR A 187 -1.43 10.57 -10.24
N ALA A 188 -0.69 11.57 -9.74
CA ALA A 188 0.78 11.48 -9.67
C ALA A 188 1.24 10.21 -8.93
N ILE A 189 0.56 9.85 -7.84
CA ILE A 189 0.82 8.61 -7.11
C ILE A 189 0.69 7.40 -8.04
N GLN A 190 -0.43 7.25 -8.75
CA GLN A 190 -0.66 6.14 -9.68
C GLN A 190 0.38 6.08 -10.80
N ARG A 191 0.75 7.22 -11.41
CA ARG A 191 1.79 7.28 -12.44
C ARG A 191 3.13 6.78 -11.90
N ARG A 192 3.56 7.28 -10.74
CA ARG A 192 4.79 6.84 -10.06
C ARG A 192 4.79 5.34 -9.76
N GLN A 193 3.69 4.77 -9.25
CA GLN A 193 3.64 3.32 -8.97
C GLN A 193 3.82 2.50 -10.25
N ASN A 194 3.21 2.94 -11.36
CA ASN A 194 3.30 2.25 -12.64
C ASN A 194 4.70 2.37 -13.25
N LEU A 195 5.31 3.55 -13.23
CA LEU A 195 6.69 3.76 -13.69
C LEU A 195 7.67 2.89 -12.89
N LEU A 196 7.58 2.90 -11.56
CA LEU A 196 8.42 2.05 -10.72
C LEU A 196 8.23 0.55 -11.02
N ALA A 197 6.99 0.12 -11.29
CA ALA A 197 6.72 -1.26 -11.65
C ALA A 197 7.31 -1.64 -13.02
N ILE A 198 7.40 -0.69 -13.97
CA ILE A 198 8.06 -0.89 -15.27
C ILE A 198 9.58 -1.01 -15.05
N PHE A 199 10.20 0.00 -14.43
CA PHE A 199 11.66 0.05 -14.27
C PHE A 199 12.24 -0.98 -13.31
N TYR A 200 11.41 -1.56 -12.42
CA TYR A 200 11.79 -2.71 -11.62
C TYR A 200 12.35 -3.87 -12.49
N TYR A 201 11.80 -4.07 -13.69
CA TYR A 201 12.28 -5.09 -14.60
C TYR A 201 13.53 -4.64 -15.35
N ARG A 202 14.50 -5.54 -15.48
CA ARG A 202 15.79 -5.27 -16.13
C ARG A 202 15.73 -5.37 -17.65
N THR A 203 15.05 -6.39 -18.17
CA THR A 203 15.08 -6.65 -19.62
C THR A 203 14.07 -5.76 -20.36
N PRO A 204 14.42 -5.24 -21.55
CA PRO A 204 13.49 -4.45 -22.37
C PRO A 204 12.16 -5.18 -22.62
N GLU A 205 12.22 -6.48 -22.89
CA GLU A 205 11.04 -7.32 -23.10
C GLU A 205 10.12 -7.37 -21.87
N SER A 206 10.69 -7.55 -20.66
CA SER A 206 9.89 -7.56 -19.43
C SER A 206 9.25 -6.20 -19.17
N ARG A 207 9.94 -5.10 -19.50
CA ARG A 207 9.39 -3.75 -19.40
C ARG A 207 8.25 -3.54 -20.39
N LEU A 208 8.38 -4.01 -21.63
CA LEU A 208 7.30 -3.98 -22.63
C LEU A 208 6.08 -4.77 -22.15
N ASN A 209 6.28 -6.01 -21.69
CA ASN A 209 5.21 -6.83 -21.11
C ASN A 209 4.51 -6.14 -19.93
N ARG A 210 5.26 -5.36 -19.13
CA ARG A 210 4.67 -4.57 -18.05
C ARG A 210 3.90 -3.35 -18.55
N ILE A 211 4.35 -2.71 -19.62
CA ILE A 211 3.64 -1.60 -20.28
C ILE A 211 2.32 -2.10 -20.87
N GLU A 212 2.30 -3.25 -21.54
CA GLU A 212 1.06 -3.85 -22.05
C GLU A 212 0.04 -4.11 -20.93
N LYS A 213 0.52 -4.66 -19.80
CA LYS A 213 -0.32 -4.84 -18.60
C LYS A 213 -0.80 -3.54 -17.98
N LEU A 214 -0.05 -2.45 -18.12
CA LEU A 214 -0.48 -1.12 -17.70
C LEU A 214 -1.60 -0.63 -18.61
N ILE A 215 -1.40 -0.69 -19.94
CA ILE A 215 -2.37 -0.23 -20.93
C ILE A 215 -3.71 -0.97 -20.78
N ALA A 216 -3.69 -2.29 -20.59
CA ALA A 216 -4.90 -3.08 -20.35
C ALA A 216 -5.66 -2.70 -19.07
N LYS A 217 -5.02 -1.98 -18.13
CA LYS A 217 -5.63 -1.50 -16.88
C LYS A 217 -6.01 -0.02 -16.92
N LEU A 218 -5.59 0.71 -17.96
CA LEU A 218 -5.97 2.10 -18.09
C LEU A 218 -7.48 2.19 -18.29
N PRO A 219 -8.15 3.18 -17.67
CA PRO A 219 -9.57 3.40 -17.92
C PRO A 219 -9.78 3.71 -19.41
N ALA A 220 -10.88 3.23 -19.98
CA ALA A 220 -11.23 3.54 -21.36
C ALA A 220 -11.24 5.08 -21.55
N ALA A 221 -10.67 5.53 -22.65
CA ALA A 221 -10.84 6.91 -23.08
C ALA A 221 -12.28 7.04 -23.60
N ASN A 222 -13.18 7.55 -22.75
CA ASN A 222 -14.42 8.17 -23.22
C ASN A 222 -14.09 9.40 -24.06
#